data_AF-A0A5P9P217-F1
#
_entry.id   AF-A0A5P9P217-F1
#
_cell.length_a   1.000
_cell.length_b   1.000
_cell.length_c   1.000
_cell.angle_alpha   90.00
_cell.angle_beta   90.00
_cell.angle_gamma   90.00
#
_symmetry.space_group_name_H-M   'P 1'
#
loop_
_entity.id
_entity.type
_entity.pdbx_description
1 polymer ?
#
loop_
_entity_poly.entity_id
_entity_poly.type
_entity_poly.pdbx_seq_one_letter_code
_entity_poly.pdbx_strand_id
1 'polypeptide(L)'
;MSNTYITAEKHLPDAEGTETVLQVRDAETKQIFHPRARVAKDPTELEQPEPLSVVKGPHETTREQWYIEFVDETDDIETRLETLLEDQQERSNVVNTRSSDLCVLLRYLVDDGRYDSTAAAARSLLFAGLADEHPSVLETYADCKAAYESDPLREALETE
;
A
#
# COMPACT_ATOMS: atom_id res chain seq x y z
N MET A 1 5.04 -10.43 16.90
CA MET A 1 3.91 -9.63 17.39
C MET A 1 2.75 -9.93 16.45
N SER A 2 1.53 -10.09 16.95
CA SER A 2 0.38 -10.47 16.12
C SER A 2 -0.18 -9.21 15.44
N ASN A 3 0.09 -9.04 14.14
CA ASN A 3 -0.58 -8.03 13.33
C ASN A 3 -2.09 -8.25 13.44
N THR A 4 -2.84 -7.18 13.68
CA THR A 4 -4.30 -7.23 13.76
C THR A 4 -4.84 -6.42 12.59
N TYR A 5 -5.55 -7.08 11.69
CA TYR A 5 -6.20 -6.43 10.57
C TYR A 5 -7.63 -6.02 10.92
N ILE A 6 -8.15 -5.01 10.24
CA ILE A 6 -9.51 -4.50 10.44
C ILE A 6 -10.19 -4.38 9.08
N THR A 7 -11.41 -4.91 8.97
CA THR A 7 -12.30 -4.67 7.82
C THR A 7 -13.71 -4.35 8.28
N ALA A 8 -14.57 -3.87 7.39
CA ALA A 8 -15.99 -3.68 7.68
C ALA A 8 -16.81 -4.85 7.15
N GLU A 9 -17.92 -5.19 7.82
CA GLU A 9 -18.81 -6.30 7.47
C GLU A 9 -19.30 -6.19 6.02
N LYS A 10 -19.56 -4.97 5.53
CA LYS A 10 -19.94 -4.70 4.14
C LYS A 10 -18.90 -5.08 3.08
N HIS A 11 -17.66 -5.34 3.48
CA HIS A 11 -16.58 -5.75 2.58
C HIS A 11 -16.35 -7.25 2.60
N LEU A 12 -16.98 -8.00 3.51
CA LEU A 12 -16.85 -9.44 3.57
C LEU A 12 -17.48 -10.10 2.33
N PRO A 13 -16.92 -11.23 1.85
CA PRO A 13 -17.55 -12.02 0.81
C PRO A 13 -18.86 -12.64 1.29
N ASP A 14 -19.75 -12.95 0.35
CA ASP A 14 -21.05 -13.59 0.64
C ASP A 14 -20.90 -15.00 1.25
N ALA A 15 -19.79 -15.68 1.00
CA ALA A 15 -19.48 -17.00 1.53
C ALA A 15 -18.06 -17.04 2.14
N GLU A 16 -17.96 -17.57 3.36
CA GLU A 16 -16.69 -17.80 4.06
C GLU A 16 -15.77 -18.73 3.24
N GLY A 17 -14.46 -18.53 3.35
CA GLY A 17 -13.44 -19.27 2.57
C GLY A 17 -13.37 -18.89 1.08
N THR A 18 -14.28 -18.05 0.58
CA THR A 18 -14.23 -17.57 -0.81
C THR A 18 -13.11 -16.56 -0.97
N GLU A 19 -12.30 -16.75 -2.01
CA GLU A 19 -11.27 -15.81 -2.40
C GLU A 19 -11.89 -14.52 -2.96
N THR A 20 -11.49 -13.36 -2.43
CA THR A 20 -12.00 -12.06 -2.84
C THR A 20 -10.94 -10.97 -2.67
N VAL A 21 -11.13 -9.83 -3.34
CA VAL A 21 -10.38 -8.61 -3.07
C VAL A 21 -11.05 -7.90 -1.89
N LEU A 22 -10.39 -7.91 -0.73
CA LEU A 22 -10.95 -7.40 0.51
C LEU A 22 -10.33 -6.04 0.86
N GLN A 23 -11.11 -5.03 1.21
CA GLN A 23 -10.54 -3.81 1.80
C GLN A 23 -10.10 -4.10 3.23
N VAL A 24 -8.80 -4.00 3.50
CA VAL A 24 -8.19 -4.27 4.80
C VAL A 24 -7.46 -3.04 5.31
N ARG A 25 -7.55 -2.78 6.61
CA ARG A 25 -6.76 -1.79 7.32
C ARG A 25 -5.85 -2.47 8.33
N ASP A 26 -4.58 -2.14 8.29
CA ASP A 26 -3.63 -2.53 9.32
C ASP A 26 -3.86 -1.71 10.61
N ALA A 27 -4.03 -2.36 11.76
CA ALA A 27 -4.32 -1.68 13.01
C ALA A 27 -3.11 -0.90 13.57
N GLU A 28 -1.89 -1.26 13.23
CA GLU A 28 -0.65 -0.61 13.68
C GLU A 28 -0.32 0.57 12.76
N THR A 29 -0.08 0.30 11.47
CA THR A 29 0.38 1.31 10.49
C THR A 29 -0.75 2.23 10.04
N LYS A 30 -2.01 1.83 10.25
CA LYS A 30 -3.22 2.49 9.75
C LYS A 30 -3.34 2.50 8.23
N GLN A 31 -2.48 1.80 7.51
CA GLN A 31 -2.54 1.67 6.06
C GLN A 31 -3.81 0.93 5.64
N ILE A 32 -4.43 1.38 4.56
CA ILE A 32 -5.56 0.71 3.91
C ILE A 32 -5.06 0.14 2.58
N PHE A 33 -5.37 -1.12 2.30
CA PHE A 33 -4.99 -1.82 1.08
C PHE A 33 -6.05 -2.85 0.71
N HIS A 34 -5.98 -3.39 -0.51
CA HIS A 34 -7.00 -4.27 -1.09
C HIS A 34 -6.39 -5.61 -1.52
N PRO A 35 -5.99 -6.48 -0.56
CA PRO A 35 -5.38 -7.75 -0.89
C PRO A 35 -6.42 -8.75 -1.41
N ARG A 36 -5.96 -9.69 -2.26
CA ARG A 36 -6.67 -10.95 -2.45
C ARG A 36 -6.51 -11.79 -1.20
N ALA A 37 -7.63 -12.24 -0.67
CA ALA A 37 -7.65 -12.95 0.59
C ALA A 37 -8.84 -13.91 0.67
N ARG A 38 -8.71 -14.88 1.57
CA ARG A 38 -9.81 -15.69 2.08
C ARG A 38 -10.07 -15.28 3.52
N VAL A 39 -11.33 -15.28 3.93
CA VAL A 39 -11.72 -14.99 5.30
C VAL A 39 -12.65 -16.06 5.83
N ALA A 40 -12.45 -16.43 7.09
CA ALA A 40 -13.25 -17.44 7.78
C ALA A 40 -13.39 -17.09 9.26
N LYS A 41 -14.47 -17.56 9.90
CA LYS A 41 -14.62 -17.45 11.37
C LYS A 41 -13.78 -18.46 12.13
N ASP A 42 -13.55 -19.63 11.53
CA ASP A 42 -12.71 -20.68 12.10
C ASP A 42 -11.31 -20.62 11.46
N PRO A 43 -10.23 -20.45 12.26
CA PRO A 43 -8.88 -20.39 11.72
C PRO A 43 -8.43 -21.70 11.06
N THR A 44 -9.08 -22.83 11.37
CA THR A 44 -8.73 -24.14 10.80
C THR A 44 -9.21 -24.32 9.36
N GLU A 45 -10.06 -23.42 8.88
CA GLU A 45 -10.49 -23.35 7.48
C GLU A 45 -9.48 -22.64 6.57
N LEU A 46 -8.40 -22.10 7.15
CA LEU A 46 -7.34 -21.36 6.48
C LEU A 46 -5.98 -22.02 6.73
N GLU A 47 -5.07 -21.92 5.76
CA GLU A 47 -3.72 -22.49 5.86
C GLU A 47 -2.80 -21.64 6.74
N GLN A 48 -2.87 -20.31 6.57
CA GLN A 48 -2.06 -19.34 7.32
C GLN A 48 -2.94 -18.21 7.88
N PRO A 49 -3.79 -18.51 8.87
CA PRO A 49 -4.74 -17.53 9.41
C PRO A 49 -4.03 -16.43 10.21
N GLU A 50 -4.25 -15.18 9.82
CA GLU A 50 -3.96 -13.99 10.61
C GLU A 50 -5.23 -13.42 11.26
N PRO A 51 -5.15 -12.77 12.44
CA PRO A 51 -6.31 -12.19 13.10
C PRO A 51 -6.95 -11.03 12.31
N LEU A 52 -8.27 -11.11 12.08
CA LEU A 52 -9.07 -10.07 11.43
C LEU A 52 -10.21 -9.60 12.37
N SER A 53 -10.30 -8.30 12.61
CA SER A 53 -11.43 -7.67 13.30
C SER A 53 -12.44 -7.12 12.29
N VAL A 54 -13.66 -7.65 12.31
CA VAL A 54 -14.77 -7.16 11.48
C VAL A 54 -15.59 -6.14 12.26
N VAL A 55 -15.79 -4.95 11.68
CA VAL A 55 -16.66 -3.91 12.25
C VAL A 55 -17.98 -3.81 11.47
N LYS A 56 -19.09 -3.76 12.18
CA LYS A 56 -20.44 -3.71 11.57
C LYS A 56 -20.83 -2.32 11.06
N GLY A 57 -20.14 -1.26 11.54
CA GLY A 57 -20.37 0.10 11.07
C GLY A 57 -19.27 1.10 11.47
N PRO A 58 -19.24 2.30 10.86
CA PRO A 58 -18.19 3.30 11.07
C PRO A 58 -18.13 3.90 12.48
N HIS A 59 -19.20 3.72 13.28
CA HIS A 59 -19.31 4.22 14.66
C HIS A 59 -19.60 3.12 15.68
N GLU A 60 -19.62 1.85 15.26
CA GLU A 60 -19.92 0.74 16.15
C GLU A 60 -18.66 0.23 16.84
N THR A 61 -18.78 0.01 18.14
CA THR A 61 -17.72 -0.55 18.99
C THR A 61 -17.72 -2.07 19.00
N THR A 62 -18.76 -2.70 18.44
CA THR A 62 -18.87 -4.15 18.33
C THR A 62 -17.92 -4.66 17.25
N ARG A 63 -16.95 -5.46 17.67
CA ARG A 63 -15.99 -6.14 16.80
C ARG A 63 -16.25 -7.62 16.86
N GLU A 64 -16.34 -8.25 15.69
CA GLU A 64 -16.40 -9.69 15.55
C GLU A 64 -15.01 -10.19 15.14
N GLN A 65 -14.52 -11.25 15.80
CA GLN A 65 -13.23 -11.84 15.47
C GLN A 65 -13.40 -12.85 14.34
N TRP A 66 -12.63 -12.65 13.28
CA TRP A 66 -12.49 -13.51 12.12
C TRP A 66 -11.00 -13.77 11.87
N TYR A 67 -10.70 -14.53 10.83
CA TYR A 67 -9.35 -14.79 10.37
C TYR A 67 -9.25 -14.49 8.88
N ILE A 68 -8.07 -14.03 8.47
CA ILE A 68 -7.74 -13.70 7.09
C ILE A 68 -6.51 -14.49 6.68
N GLU A 69 -6.56 -15.07 5.49
CA GLU A 69 -5.40 -15.64 4.80
C GLU A 69 -5.18 -14.77 3.56
N PHE A 70 -4.01 -14.13 3.48
CA PHE A 70 -3.61 -13.49 2.25
C PHE A 70 -3.28 -14.59 1.26
N VAL A 71 -4.05 -14.65 0.18
CA VAL A 71 -3.70 -15.52 -0.92
C VAL A 71 -2.52 -14.83 -1.57
N ASP A 72 -1.32 -15.37 -1.36
CA ASP A 72 -0.10 -14.89 -1.99
C ASP A 72 -0.36 -14.72 -3.49
N GLU A 73 -0.63 -13.49 -3.90
CA GLU A 73 -0.05 -12.99 -5.12
C GLU A 73 1.45 -12.98 -4.83
N THR A 74 2.13 -14.11 -5.09
CA THR A 74 3.48 -14.05 -5.65
C THR A 74 3.39 -13.41 -7.05
N ASP A 75 2.78 -12.23 -7.12
CA ASP A 75 3.11 -11.29 -8.15
C ASP A 75 4.53 -10.92 -7.83
N ASP A 76 5.41 -11.32 -8.73
CA ASP A 76 6.78 -10.89 -8.67
C ASP A 76 6.81 -9.34 -8.63
N ILE A 77 7.94 -8.80 -8.18
CA ILE A 77 8.09 -7.37 -7.95
C ILE A 77 7.75 -6.52 -9.19
N GLU A 78 7.93 -7.05 -10.40
CA GLU A 78 7.60 -6.39 -11.67
C GLU A 78 6.08 -6.21 -11.80
N THR A 79 5.33 -7.32 -11.76
CA THR A 79 3.86 -7.33 -11.85
C THR A 79 3.22 -6.38 -10.81
N ARG A 80 3.77 -6.35 -9.59
CA ARG A 80 3.29 -5.46 -8.54
C ARG A 80 3.57 -3.99 -8.82
N LEU A 81 4.77 -3.66 -9.33
CA LEU A 81 5.14 -2.29 -9.65
C LEU A 81 4.38 -1.75 -10.87
N GLU A 82 4.11 -2.60 -11.86
CA GLU A 82 3.25 -2.25 -13.01
C GLU A 82 1.85 -1.87 -12.54
N THR A 83 1.22 -2.70 -11.71
CA THR A 83 -0.10 -2.41 -11.14
C THR A 83 -0.10 -1.09 -10.36
N LEU A 84 0.95 -0.83 -9.58
CA LEU A 84 1.08 0.42 -8.83
C LEU A 84 1.31 1.65 -9.74
N LEU A 85 1.97 1.49 -10.89
CA LEU A 85 2.13 2.55 -11.88
C LEU A 85 0.79 2.93 -12.51
N GLU A 86 -0.04 1.94 -12.83
CA GLU A 86 -1.40 2.15 -13.36
C GLU A 86 -2.30 2.85 -12.34
N ASP A 87 -2.36 2.31 -11.13
CA ASP A 87 -3.13 2.86 -10.01
C ASP A 87 -2.74 4.32 -9.70
N GLN A 88 -1.48 4.69 -9.90
CA GLN A 88 -0.97 6.01 -9.55
C GLN A 88 -1.56 7.11 -10.44
N GLN A 89 -1.98 6.82 -11.67
CA GLN A 89 -2.63 7.82 -12.53
C GLN A 89 -3.97 8.30 -11.94
N GLU A 90 -4.66 7.43 -11.22
CA GLU A 90 -5.98 7.73 -10.64
C GLU A 90 -5.90 8.27 -9.21
N ARG A 91 -4.71 8.24 -8.59
CA ARG A 91 -4.52 8.55 -7.16
C ARG A 91 -3.75 9.85 -6.93
N SER A 92 -3.98 10.44 -5.75
CA SER A 92 -3.23 11.62 -5.31
C SER A 92 -1.75 11.28 -5.13
N ASN A 93 -0.89 12.06 -5.77
CA ASN A 93 0.57 11.94 -5.65
C ASN A 93 1.16 12.63 -4.40
N VAL A 94 0.32 13.01 -3.44
CA VAL A 94 0.73 13.71 -2.22
C VAL A 94 1.02 12.71 -1.10
N VAL A 95 2.30 12.53 -0.77
CA VAL A 95 2.72 11.80 0.43
C VAL A 95 2.67 12.73 1.65
N ASN A 96 1.81 12.43 2.62
CA ASN A 96 1.69 13.20 3.86
C ASN A 96 2.26 12.41 5.04
N THR A 97 3.34 12.91 5.63
CA THR A 97 4.04 12.24 6.73
C THR A 97 3.45 12.53 8.11
N ARG A 98 2.49 13.47 8.23
CA ARG A 98 1.83 13.95 9.48
C ARG A 98 2.76 14.23 10.68
N SER A 99 4.08 14.22 10.51
CA SER A 99 5.06 14.33 11.58
C SER A 99 5.51 15.78 11.71
N SER A 100 5.19 16.39 12.85
CA SER A 100 5.62 17.75 13.19
C SER A 100 7.15 17.86 13.21
N ASP A 101 7.81 16.83 13.75
CA ASP A 101 9.25 16.84 13.98
C ASP A 101 10.01 16.72 12.67
N LEU A 102 9.54 15.86 11.77
CA LEU A 102 10.09 15.76 10.43
C LEU A 102 9.95 17.07 9.66
N CYS A 103 8.82 17.76 9.79
CA CYS A 103 8.63 19.08 9.19
C CYS A 103 9.64 20.11 9.72
N VAL A 104 9.96 20.08 11.01
CA VAL A 104 10.98 20.97 11.60
C VAL A 104 12.36 20.67 11.02
N LEU A 105 12.75 19.39 10.96
CA LEU A 105 14.05 18.97 10.43
C LEU A 105 14.21 19.30 8.94
N LEU A 106 13.18 19.07 8.13
CA LEU A 106 13.21 19.41 6.70
C LEU A 106 13.30 20.92 6.48
N ARG A 107 12.64 21.73 7.32
CA ARG A 107 12.77 23.20 7.27
C ARG A 107 14.17 23.64 7.63
N TYR A 108 14.75 23.07 8.69
CA TYR A 108 16.13 23.37 9.07
C TYR A 108 17.10 23.14 7.91
N LEU A 109 16.97 22.03 7.15
CA LEU A 109 17.85 21.74 6.02
C LEU A 109 17.71 22.72 4.86
N VAL A 110 16.53 23.30 4.67
CA VAL A 110 16.28 24.36 3.68
C VAL A 110 16.85 25.69 4.18
N ASP A 111 16.62 26.03 5.45
CA ASP A 111 17.13 27.24 6.07
C ASP A 111 18.69 27.25 6.11
N ASP A 112 19.32 26.08 6.26
CA ASP A 112 20.78 25.86 6.16
C ASP A 112 21.29 25.90 4.70
N GLY A 113 20.40 26.05 3.71
CA GLY A 113 20.75 26.16 2.29
C GLY A 113 21.16 24.83 1.64
N ARG A 114 20.88 23.68 2.28
CA ARG A 114 21.24 22.37 1.71
C ARG A 114 20.28 21.91 0.61
N TYR A 115 19.05 22.43 0.62
CA TYR A 115 18.02 22.13 -0.36
C TYR A 115 17.17 23.37 -0.66
N ASP A 116 16.64 23.45 -1.87
CA ASP A 116 15.83 24.58 -2.33
C ASP A 116 14.42 24.61 -1.71
N SER A 117 13.93 23.48 -1.22
CA SER A 117 12.61 23.36 -0.59
C SER A 117 12.49 22.11 0.27
N THR A 118 11.49 22.10 1.16
CA THR A 118 11.23 20.94 2.02
C THR A 118 10.81 19.71 1.22
N ALA A 119 10.15 19.92 0.08
CA ALA A 119 9.79 18.83 -0.85
C ALA A 119 11.03 18.27 -1.56
N ALA A 120 11.97 19.12 -1.97
CA ALA A 120 13.24 18.67 -2.55
C ALA A 120 14.05 17.87 -1.53
N ALA A 121 14.19 18.39 -0.30
CA ALA A 121 14.84 17.69 0.80
C ALA A 121 14.20 16.32 1.07
N ALA A 122 12.87 16.26 1.19
CA ALA A 122 12.15 15.02 1.44
C ALA A 122 12.36 14.00 0.32
N ARG A 123 12.21 14.41 -0.96
CA ARG A 123 12.42 13.51 -2.11
C ARG A 123 13.84 12.97 -2.13
N SER A 124 14.85 13.83 -2.02
CA SER A 124 16.25 13.41 -2.06
C SER A 124 16.59 12.44 -0.94
N LEU A 125 16.14 12.71 0.29
CA LEU A 125 16.41 11.83 1.43
C LEU A 125 15.68 10.49 1.31
N LEU A 126 14.41 10.49 0.87
CA LEU A 126 13.63 9.26 0.69
C LEU A 126 14.21 8.38 -0.44
N PHE A 127 14.59 8.97 -1.58
CA PHE A 127 15.21 8.21 -2.66
C PHE A 127 16.61 7.72 -2.32
N ALA A 128 17.39 8.49 -1.56
CA ALA A 128 18.68 8.01 -1.05
C ALA A 128 18.50 6.81 -0.12
N GLY A 129 17.55 6.88 0.82
CA GLY A 129 17.24 5.74 1.70
C GLY A 129 16.75 4.51 0.92
N LEU A 130 15.89 4.70 -0.08
CA LEU A 130 15.45 3.60 -0.96
C LEU A 130 16.61 2.98 -1.74
N ALA A 131 17.55 3.80 -2.23
CA ALA A 131 18.71 3.30 -2.96
C ALA A 131 19.66 2.51 -2.06
N ASP A 132 19.82 2.95 -0.81
CA ASP A 132 20.69 2.29 0.16
C ASP A 132 20.07 0.99 0.70
N GLU A 133 18.77 0.99 1.02
CA GLU A 133 18.11 -0.13 1.70
C GLU A 133 17.39 -1.11 0.74
N HIS A 134 16.93 -0.63 -0.41
CA HIS A 134 16.11 -1.39 -1.35
C HIS A 134 16.52 -1.18 -2.83
N PRO A 135 17.80 -1.35 -3.20
CA PRO A 135 18.29 -1.04 -4.56
C PRO A 135 17.60 -1.85 -5.65
N SER A 136 17.32 -3.14 -5.40
CA SER A 136 16.64 -4.01 -6.38
C SER A 136 15.24 -3.53 -6.72
N VAL A 137 14.53 -2.88 -5.79
CA VAL A 137 13.20 -2.31 -6.04
C VAL A 137 13.29 -1.12 -7.00
N LEU A 138 14.31 -0.28 -6.84
CA LEU A 138 14.53 0.86 -7.73
C LEU A 138 14.96 0.42 -9.14
N GLU A 139 15.80 -0.61 -9.23
CA GLU A 139 16.21 -1.19 -10.51
C GLU A 139 15.00 -1.74 -11.28
N THR A 140 14.21 -2.63 -10.66
CA THR A 140 12.99 -3.15 -11.30
C THR A 140 12.00 -2.04 -11.62
N TYR A 141 11.82 -1.06 -10.74
CA TYR A 141 10.92 0.08 -11.01
C TYR A 141 11.36 0.89 -12.23
N ALA A 142 12.67 1.09 -12.41
CA ALA A 142 13.18 1.81 -13.58
C ALA A 142 12.84 1.07 -14.88
N ASP A 143 12.98 -0.26 -14.89
CA ASP A 143 12.62 -1.10 -16.03
C ASP A 143 11.11 -1.08 -16.29
N CYS A 144 10.28 -1.28 -15.26
CA CYS A 144 8.81 -1.22 -15.36
C CYS A 144 8.35 0.13 -15.90
N LYS A 145 8.91 1.22 -15.38
CA LYS A 145 8.56 2.57 -15.79
C LYS A 145 8.96 2.84 -17.25
N ALA A 146 10.15 2.39 -17.66
CA ALA A 146 10.58 2.53 -19.05
C ALA A 146 9.65 1.75 -20.00
N ALA A 147 9.28 0.51 -19.64
CA ALA A 147 8.31 -0.27 -20.39
C ALA A 147 6.96 0.44 -20.49
N TYR A 148 6.45 0.92 -19.35
CA TYR A 148 5.18 1.65 -19.23
C TYR A 148 5.14 2.91 -20.11
N GLU A 149 6.18 3.75 -20.06
CA GLU A 149 6.25 4.99 -20.85
C GLU A 149 6.46 4.72 -22.35
N SER A 150 7.01 3.56 -22.71
CA SER A 150 7.26 3.17 -24.10
C SER A 150 6.12 2.40 -24.77
N ASP A 151 5.00 2.17 -24.07
CA ASP A 151 3.87 1.43 -24.61
C ASP A 151 3.15 2.22 -25.72
N PRO A 152 3.24 1.78 -26.99
CA PRO A 152 2.66 2.50 -28.13
C PRO A 152 1.12 2.56 -28.08
N LEU A 153 0.45 1.66 -27.36
CA LEU A 153 -1.00 1.74 -27.18
C LEU A 153 -1.38 2.85 -26.21
N ARG A 154 -0.59 3.09 -25.16
CA ARG A 154 -0.77 4.23 -24.26
C ARG A 154 -0.48 5.55 -24.96
N GLU A 155 0.61 5.63 -25.72
CA GLU A 155 0.94 6.82 -26.50
C GLU A 155 -0.23 7.19 -27.44
N ALA A 156 -0.87 6.20 -28.06
CA ALA A 156 -2.06 6.42 -28.90
C ALA A 156 -3.30 6.91 -28.13
N LEU A 157 -3.50 6.45 -26.88
CA LEU A 157 -4.65 6.82 -26.04
C LEU A 157 -4.50 8.17 -25.33
N GLU A 158 -3.27 8.62 -25.05
CA GLU A 158 -3.00 9.93 -24.41
C GLU A 158 -2.99 11.10 -25.42
N THR A 159 -2.99 10.82 -26.73
CA THR A 159 -2.93 11.84 -27.80
C THR A 159 -4.31 12.23 -28.37
N GLU A 160 -5.41 11.67 -27.84
CA GLU A 160 -6.81 12.07 -28.14
C GLU A 160 -7.39 13.05 -27.11
#